data_AF-A0A7C3TSX5-F1
#
_entry.id   AF-A0A7C3TSX5-F1
#
_cell.length_a   1.000
_cell.length_b   1.000
_cell.length_c   1.000
_cell.angle_alpha   90.00
_cell.angle_beta   90.00
_cell.angle_gamma   90.00
#
_symmetry.space_group_name_H-M   'P 1'
#
loop_
_entity.id
_entity.type
_entity.pdbx_description
1 polymer ?
#
loop_
_entity_poly.entity_id
_entity_poly.type
_entity_poly.pdbx_seq_one_letter_code
_entity_poly.pdbx_strand_id
1 'polypeptide(L)'
;MLFQNPRLSRLSLRIAGVLLIFFALFNLNTQLNVWGYRSLSDLQVKSAAADHQELATAGRVQTIVMEASAFGYTPNYFKVRANIPVRWEIVDRGISGCTNAIIAPDLFEGEIRLSPGKTTVKEFVPSSVGKFKFTCWMGMVSGTIEVTQ
;
A
#
# COMPACT_ATOMS: atom_id res chain seq x y z
N MET A 1 33.73 25.23 25.81
CA MET A 1 33.34 25.93 27.06
C MET A 1 31.84 26.28 27.06
N LEU A 2 30.93 25.29 26.99
CA LEU A 2 29.47 25.55 26.86
C LEU A 2 28.62 25.16 28.09
N PHE A 3 29.24 24.70 29.19
CA PHE A 3 28.51 24.16 30.35
C PHE A 3 28.63 24.99 31.65
N GLN A 4 28.97 26.28 31.57
CA GLN A 4 29.21 27.12 32.76
C GLN A 4 28.02 27.99 33.21
N ASN A 5 26.82 27.85 32.63
CA ASN A 5 25.64 28.63 33.04
C ASN A 5 24.50 27.77 33.63
N PRO A 6 24.25 27.81 34.96
CA PRO A 6 23.25 26.97 35.64
C PRO A 6 21.78 27.37 35.35
N ARG A 7 21.57 28.48 34.61
CA ARG A 7 20.27 28.88 34.07
C ARG A 7 20.00 28.27 32.67
N LEU A 8 21.03 28.12 31.83
CA LEU A 8 20.92 27.47 30.52
C LEU A 8 20.77 25.94 30.63
N SER A 9 21.39 25.30 31.63
CA SER A 9 21.23 23.86 31.87
C SER A 9 19.81 23.49 32.29
N ARG A 10 19.19 24.30 33.16
CA ARG A 10 17.78 24.11 33.57
C ARG A 10 16.80 24.38 32.43
N LEU A 11 17.12 25.29 31.52
CA LEU A 11 16.29 25.60 30.36
C LEU A 11 16.38 24.50 29.28
N SER A 12 17.59 24.01 28.99
CA SER A 12 17.79 22.92 28.01
C SER A 12 17.17 21.60 28.48
N LEU A 13 17.24 21.26 29.77
CA LEU A 13 16.52 20.09 30.31
C LEU A 13 15.00 20.23 30.18
N ARG A 14 14.45 21.43 30.36
CA ARG A 14 13.00 21.69 30.19
C ARG A 14 12.57 21.55 28.72
N ILE A 15 13.36 22.10 27.79
CA ILE A 15 13.08 22.01 26.35
C ILE A 15 13.15 20.56 25.88
N ALA A 16 14.19 19.82 26.30
CA ALA A 16 14.32 18.40 25.98
C ALA A 16 13.14 17.57 26.53
N GLY A 17 12.68 17.85 27.75
CA GLY A 17 11.50 17.20 28.34
C GLY A 17 10.22 17.46 27.55
N VAL A 18 9.97 18.72 27.14
CA VAL A 18 8.80 19.08 26.33
C VAL A 18 8.85 18.44 24.94
N LEU A 19 10.03 18.38 24.32
CA LEU A 19 10.23 17.71 23.03
C LEU A 19 9.99 16.20 23.11
N LEU A 20 10.46 15.55 24.17
CA LEU A 20 10.23 14.12 24.38
C LEU A 20 8.74 13.81 24.60
N ILE A 21 8.02 14.65 25.35
CA ILE A 21 6.57 14.50 25.55
C ILE A 21 5.83 14.70 24.22
N PHE A 22 6.19 15.72 23.44
CA PHE A 22 5.60 15.95 22.12
C PHE A 22 5.87 14.78 21.16
N PHE A 23 7.11 14.28 21.12
CA PHE A 23 7.49 13.15 20.27
C PHE A 23 6.83 11.83 20.69
N ALA A 24 6.64 11.62 22.00
CA ALA A 24 5.91 10.48 22.54
C ALA A 24 4.43 10.54 22.16
N LEU A 25 3.78 11.72 22.26
CA LEU A 25 2.39 11.92 21.83
C LEU A 25 2.23 11.75 20.31
N PHE A 26 3.20 12.24 19.52
CA PHE A 26 3.21 12.06 18.08
C PHE A 26 3.34 10.58 17.68
N ASN A 27 4.21 9.81 18.36
CA ASN A 27 4.36 8.36 18.13
C ASN A 27 3.16 7.53 18.63
N LEU A 28 2.50 7.95 19.72
CA LEU A 28 1.27 7.29 20.16
C LEU A 28 0.16 7.48 19.12
N ASN A 29 0.05 8.67 18.54
CA ASN A 29 -0.93 8.94 17.49
C ASN A 29 -0.67 8.10 16.21
N THR A 30 0.58 7.73 15.92
CA THR A 30 0.92 6.89 14.76
C THR A 30 0.83 5.38 15.05
N GLN A 31 0.95 4.91 16.31
CA GLN A 31 0.89 3.48 16.66
C GLN A 31 -0.48 2.98 17.15
N LEU A 32 -1.42 3.85 17.48
CA LEU A 32 -2.78 3.44 17.88
C LEU A 32 -3.61 2.82 16.73
N ASN A 33 -3.16 2.96 15.47
CA ASN A 33 -3.82 2.37 14.30
C ASN A 33 -3.46 0.88 14.09
N VAL A 34 -2.50 0.33 14.84
CA VAL A 34 -2.00 -1.05 14.65
C VAL A 34 -2.57 -2.02 15.70
N TRP A 35 -3.12 -1.53 16.82
CA TRP A 35 -3.52 -2.36 17.97
C TRP A 35 -5.02 -2.64 18.10
N GLY A 36 -5.84 -2.25 17.12
CA GLY A 36 -7.20 -2.78 16.98
C GLY A 36 -8.19 -2.44 18.10
N TYR A 37 -7.91 -1.45 18.95
CA TYR A 37 -8.86 -0.92 19.93
C TYR A 37 -9.40 0.44 19.49
N ARG A 38 -10.71 0.61 19.71
CA ARG A 38 -11.56 1.67 19.13
C ARG A 38 -11.16 3.07 19.59
N SER A 39 -10.72 3.89 18.63
CA SER A 39 -10.61 5.34 18.75
C SER A 39 -12.00 5.97 18.93
N LEU A 40 -12.08 7.10 19.63
CA LEU A 40 -13.29 7.91 19.81
C LEU A 40 -13.90 8.40 18.47
N SER A 41 -13.20 8.24 17.35
CA SER A 41 -13.74 8.37 15.99
C SER A 41 -14.86 7.37 15.68
N ASP A 42 -14.90 6.24 16.39
CA ASP A 42 -15.89 5.18 16.25
C ASP A 42 -17.15 5.44 17.11
N LEU A 43 -17.12 6.44 17.99
CA LEU A 43 -18.24 6.78 18.89
C LEU A 43 -19.27 7.75 18.29
N GLN A 44 -18.99 8.32 17.10
CA GLN A 44 -20.00 9.05 16.31
C GLN A 44 -20.66 8.16 15.24
N VAL A 45 -20.38 6.85 15.24
CA VAL A 45 -21.01 5.89 14.32
C VAL A 45 -21.64 4.76 15.13
N LYS A 46 -22.67 5.10 15.91
CA LYS A 46 -23.60 4.08 16.42
C LYS A 46 -25.03 4.59 16.49
N SER A 47 -25.67 4.58 15.33
CA SER A 47 -27.13 4.50 15.09
C SER A 47 -27.26 4.23 13.58
N ALA A 48 -27.57 3.03 13.08
CA ALA A 48 -28.49 2.03 13.55
C ALA A 48 -27.97 0.60 13.26
N ALA A 49 -28.50 -0.36 14.02
CA ALA A 49 -28.39 -1.77 13.71
C ALA A 49 -28.96 -2.05 12.31
N ALA A 50 -28.10 -2.50 11.41
CA ALA A 50 -28.49 -3.24 10.22
C ALA A 50 -27.63 -4.50 10.22
N ASP A 51 -28.34 -5.60 10.44
CA ASP A 51 -28.10 -6.94 9.93
C ASP A 51 -26.73 -7.23 9.31
N HIS A 52 -26.10 -8.32 9.77
CA HIS A 52 -25.02 -8.99 9.04
C HIS A 52 -25.59 -9.56 7.74
N GLN A 53 -25.83 -8.68 6.78
CA GLN A 53 -26.01 -9.04 5.41
C GLN A 53 -24.65 -8.80 4.75
N GLU A 54 -23.92 -9.91 4.66
CA GLU A 54 -22.99 -10.22 3.59
C GLU A 54 -23.70 -9.98 2.23
N LEU A 55 -23.92 -8.71 1.91
CA LEU A 55 -24.18 -8.26 0.56
C LEU A 55 -22.79 -8.07 -0.02
N ALA A 56 -22.37 -9.09 -0.77
CA ALA A 56 -21.60 -8.91 -1.97
C ALA A 56 -21.82 -7.48 -2.49
N THR A 57 -20.78 -6.65 -2.37
CA THR A 57 -20.73 -5.41 -3.11
C THR A 57 -20.66 -5.82 -4.57
N ALA A 58 -21.83 -6.05 -5.16
CA ALA A 58 -21.97 -6.33 -6.55
C ALA A 58 -21.43 -5.10 -7.29
N GLY A 59 -20.23 -5.24 -7.85
CA GLY A 59 -20.08 -4.95 -9.25
C GLY A 59 -19.06 -3.89 -9.65
N ARG A 60 -18.21 -3.40 -8.74
CA ARG A 60 -17.04 -2.62 -9.18
C ARG A 60 -15.74 -3.31 -8.79
N VAL A 61 -15.46 -4.42 -9.47
CA VAL A 61 -14.10 -4.93 -9.58
C VAL A 61 -13.47 -4.26 -10.81
N GLN A 62 -12.29 -3.69 -10.64
CA GLN A 62 -11.52 -3.10 -11.74
C GLN A 62 -10.65 -4.19 -12.34
N THR A 63 -11.04 -4.71 -13.49
CA THR A 63 -10.23 -5.70 -14.21
C THR A 63 -9.20 -4.97 -15.05
N ILE A 64 -7.92 -5.29 -14.84
CA ILE A 64 -6.82 -4.86 -15.70
C ILE A 64 -6.19 -6.09 -16.34
N VAL A 65 -5.92 -6.01 -17.64
CA VAL A 65 -5.35 -7.12 -18.42
C VAL A 65 -3.99 -6.69 -18.93
N MET A 66 -2.99 -7.53 -18.72
CA MET A 66 -1.63 -7.32 -19.16
C MET A 66 -1.10 -8.56 -19.86
N GLU A 67 -0.46 -8.38 -21.00
CA GLU A 67 0.35 -9.40 -21.63
C GLU A 67 1.80 -9.29 -21.14
N ALA A 68 2.35 -10.41 -20.66
CA ALA A 68 3.73 -10.53 -20.23
C ALA A 68 4.54 -11.33 -21.25
N SER A 69 5.67 -10.78 -21.69
CA SER A 69 6.61 -11.43 -22.60
C SER A 69 8.03 -11.40 -22.02
N ALA A 70 8.98 -12.06 -22.67
CA ALA A 70 10.39 -12.00 -22.31
C ALA A 70 10.97 -10.58 -22.38
N PHE A 71 10.40 -9.70 -23.21
CA PHE A 71 10.97 -8.39 -23.53
C PHE A 71 10.19 -7.22 -22.92
N GLY A 72 8.96 -7.44 -22.45
CA GLY A 72 8.08 -6.35 -22.08
C GLY A 72 6.72 -6.76 -21.51
N TYR A 73 6.07 -5.77 -20.91
CA TYR A 73 4.68 -5.82 -20.49
C TYR A 73 3.83 -4.95 -21.40
N THR A 74 2.65 -5.42 -21.80
CA THR A 74 1.75 -4.67 -22.69
C THR A 74 0.29 -4.86 -22.30
N PRO A 75 -0.46 -3.80 -21.99
CA PRO A 75 0.04 -2.45 -21.69
C PRO A 75 0.92 -2.44 -20.43
N ASN A 76 1.85 -1.49 -20.34
CA ASN A 76 2.70 -1.29 -19.16
C ASN A 76 2.21 -0.15 -18.26
N TYR A 77 1.05 0.42 -18.54
CA TYR A 77 0.45 1.50 -17.77
C TYR A 77 -1.03 1.21 -17.52
N PHE A 78 -1.44 1.30 -16.26
CA PHE A 78 -2.82 1.13 -15.85
C PHE A 78 -3.27 2.30 -15.00
N LYS A 79 -4.55 2.61 -15.07
CA LYS A 79 -5.19 3.60 -14.22
C LYS A 79 -6.37 2.95 -13.49
N VAL A 80 -6.33 2.98 -12.17
CA VAL A 80 -7.32 2.35 -11.28
C VAL A 80 -7.73 3.33 -10.18
N ARG A 81 -8.87 3.10 -9.54
CA ARG A 81 -9.34 3.89 -8.39
C ARG A 81 -8.94 3.25 -7.06
N ALA A 82 -8.65 4.10 -6.08
CA ALA A 82 -8.38 3.71 -4.70
C ALA A 82 -9.61 3.09 -4.04
N ASN A 83 -9.40 2.20 -3.07
CA ASN A 83 -10.42 1.52 -2.27
C ASN A 83 -11.42 0.67 -3.09
N ILE A 84 -11.08 0.34 -4.34
CA ILE A 84 -11.88 -0.53 -5.19
C ILE A 84 -11.04 -1.76 -5.55
N PRO A 85 -11.56 -2.99 -5.38
CA PRO A 85 -10.83 -4.21 -5.72
C PRO A 85 -10.34 -4.21 -7.17
N VAL A 86 -9.07 -4.51 -7.36
CA VAL A 86 -8.44 -4.67 -8.67
C VAL A 86 -8.20 -6.15 -8.90
N ARG A 87 -8.66 -6.64 -10.05
CA ARG A 87 -8.37 -7.98 -10.55
C ARG A 87 -7.40 -7.85 -11.73
N TRP A 88 -6.15 -8.21 -11.49
CA TRP A 88 -5.10 -8.14 -12.49
C TRP A 88 -4.92 -9.48 -13.17
N GLU A 89 -5.31 -9.56 -14.43
CA GLU A 89 -5.07 -10.70 -15.31
C GLU A 89 -3.75 -10.50 -16.07
N ILE A 90 -2.83 -11.44 -15.89
CA ILE A 90 -1.53 -11.42 -16.53
C ILE A 90 -1.45 -12.61 -17.46
N VAL A 91 -1.59 -12.35 -18.75
CA VAL A 91 -1.56 -13.33 -19.83
C VAL A 91 -0.10 -13.55 -20.24
N ASP A 92 0.39 -14.77 -20.11
CA ASP A 92 1.70 -15.10 -20.65
C ASP A 92 1.68 -15.17 -22.19
N ARG A 93 2.60 -14.44 -22.82
CA ARG A 93 2.88 -14.43 -24.27
C ARG A 93 4.33 -14.82 -24.59
N GLY A 94 5.00 -15.52 -23.67
CA GLY A 94 6.37 -15.99 -23.85
C GLY A 94 7.33 -15.33 -22.85
N ILE A 95 7.02 -15.41 -21.57
CA ILE A 95 7.92 -15.06 -20.46
C ILE A 95 9.22 -15.89 -20.52
N SER A 96 10.29 -15.32 -20.00
CA SER A 96 11.57 -15.99 -19.80
C SER A 96 11.81 -16.24 -18.32
N GLY A 97 12.95 -16.86 -17.97
CA GLY A 97 13.38 -16.96 -16.57
C GLY A 97 13.52 -15.60 -15.87
N CYS A 98 13.73 -14.51 -16.63
CA CYS A 98 13.86 -13.15 -16.10
C CYS A 98 12.50 -12.48 -15.82
N THR A 99 11.43 -12.92 -16.48
CA THR A 99 10.08 -12.33 -16.39
C THR A 99 9.03 -13.29 -15.83
N ASN A 100 9.46 -14.41 -15.23
CA ASN A 100 8.59 -15.42 -14.61
C ASN A 100 7.97 -14.99 -13.27
N ALA A 101 8.31 -13.81 -12.75
CA ALA A 101 7.74 -13.27 -11.53
C ALA A 101 7.61 -11.75 -11.61
N ILE A 102 6.50 -11.22 -11.09
CA ILE A 102 6.23 -9.78 -10.98
C ILE A 102 6.19 -9.37 -9.51
N ILE A 103 6.84 -8.24 -9.20
CA ILE A 103 6.90 -7.67 -7.86
C ILE A 103 6.33 -6.25 -7.91
N ALA A 104 5.48 -5.91 -6.93
CA ALA A 104 4.89 -4.59 -6.77
C ALA A 104 4.75 -4.26 -5.27
N PRO A 105 5.87 -3.98 -4.57
CA PRO A 105 5.91 -3.95 -3.10
C PRO A 105 5.05 -2.83 -2.51
N ASP A 106 4.84 -1.74 -3.26
CA ASP A 106 4.02 -0.62 -2.83
C ASP A 106 2.51 -0.86 -3.00
N LEU A 107 2.11 -1.94 -3.68
CA LEU A 107 0.70 -2.31 -3.90
C LEU A 107 0.27 -3.53 -3.08
N PHE A 108 1.15 -4.53 -2.96
CA PHE A 108 0.88 -5.75 -2.22
C PHE A 108 2.19 -6.42 -1.80
N GLU A 109 2.10 -7.26 -0.77
CA GLU A 109 3.23 -8.07 -0.33
C GLU A 109 3.42 -9.32 -1.21
N GLY A 110 4.68 -9.69 -1.42
CA GLY A 110 5.09 -10.90 -2.15
C GLY A 110 5.27 -10.69 -3.65
N GLU A 111 5.35 -11.82 -4.36
CA GLU A 111 5.56 -11.88 -5.81
C GLU A 111 4.41 -12.64 -6.50
N ILE A 112 4.12 -12.27 -7.75
CA ILE A 112 3.21 -12.99 -8.63
C ILE A 112 4.05 -13.91 -9.51
N ARG A 113 3.99 -15.22 -9.27
CA ARG A 113 4.66 -16.21 -10.11
C ARG A 113 3.85 -16.49 -11.35
N LEU A 114 4.45 -16.28 -12.52
CA LEU A 114 3.86 -16.54 -13.82
C LEU A 114 4.22 -17.94 -14.30
N SER A 115 3.25 -18.63 -14.89
CA SER A 115 3.45 -19.93 -15.51
C SER A 115 3.38 -19.81 -17.03
N PRO A 116 4.31 -20.43 -17.79
CA PRO A 116 4.30 -20.37 -19.25
C PRO A 116 2.97 -20.84 -19.85
N GLY A 117 2.45 -20.09 -20.82
CA GLY A 117 1.21 -20.32 -21.55
C GLY A 117 -0.08 -20.13 -20.73
N LYS A 118 0.00 -19.62 -19.49
CA LYS A 118 -1.15 -19.47 -18.59
C LYS A 118 -1.45 -18.03 -18.26
N THR A 119 -2.72 -17.75 -17.99
CA THR A 119 -3.14 -16.50 -17.36
C THR A 119 -3.05 -16.62 -15.85
N THR A 120 -2.26 -15.77 -15.23
CA THR A 120 -2.18 -15.66 -13.77
C THR A 120 -3.06 -14.50 -13.31
N VAL A 121 -3.84 -14.70 -12.25
CA VAL A 121 -4.74 -13.68 -11.72
C VAL A 121 -4.27 -13.27 -10.32
N LYS A 122 -4.12 -11.97 -10.08
CA LYS A 122 -3.84 -11.39 -8.77
C LYS A 122 -4.95 -10.41 -8.41
N GLU A 123 -5.48 -10.56 -7.21
CA GLU A 123 -6.46 -9.62 -6.65
C GLU A 123 -5.82 -8.82 -5.52
N PHE A 124 -6.04 -7.52 -5.51
CA PHE A 124 -5.57 -6.60 -4.48
C PHE A 124 -6.47 -5.37 -4.39
N VAL A 125 -6.40 -4.65 -3.27
CA VAL A 125 -7.15 -3.41 -3.06
C VAL A 125 -6.15 -2.27 -2.80
N PRO A 126 -5.94 -1.34 -3.75
CA PRO A 126 -5.04 -0.22 -3.53
C PRO A 126 -5.69 0.80 -2.58
N SER A 127 -5.07 1.09 -1.44
CA SER A 127 -5.56 2.09 -0.47
C SER A 127 -4.98 3.49 -0.68
N SER A 128 -3.78 3.57 -1.27
CA SER A 128 -3.02 4.80 -1.40
C SER A 128 -3.12 5.35 -2.83
N VAL A 129 -3.37 6.64 -2.97
CA VAL A 129 -3.37 7.35 -4.26
C VAL A 129 -1.92 7.65 -4.66
N GLY A 130 -1.58 7.43 -5.94
CA GLY A 130 -0.22 7.64 -6.42
C GLY A 130 0.13 6.78 -7.64
N LYS A 131 1.39 6.85 -8.08
CA LYS A 131 1.93 6.02 -9.15
C LYS A 131 2.81 4.94 -8.55
N PHE A 132 2.43 3.69 -8.75
CA PHE A 132 3.11 2.53 -8.20
C PHE A 132 3.80 1.77 -9.31
N LYS A 133 5.10 1.53 -9.16
CA LYS A 133 5.89 0.78 -10.13
C LYS A 133 5.79 -0.70 -9.82
N PHE A 134 5.60 -1.51 -10.85
CA PHE A 134 5.79 -2.95 -10.79
C PHE A 134 6.89 -3.36 -11.75
N THR A 135 7.63 -4.40 -11.40
CA THR A 135 8.76 -4.90 -12.20
C THR A 135 8.75 -6.41 -12.28
N CYS A 136 9.52 -6.99 -13.22
CA CYS A 136 9.96 -8.36 -13.04
C CYS A 136 10.83 -8.51 -11.79
N TRP A 137 11.07 -9.73 -11.33
CA TRP A 137 11.90 -9.99 -10.14
C TRP A 137 13.35 -9.48 -10.26
N MET A 138 13.88 -9.35 -11.48
CA MET A 138 15.19 -8.74 -11.73
C MET A 138 15.17 -7.21 -11.85
N GLY A 139 13.99 -6.58 -11.81
CA GLY A 139 13.85 -5.12 -11.88
C GLY A 139 14.00 -4.50 -13.27
N MET A 140 14.23 -5.28 -14.33
CA MET A 140 14.52 -4.80 -15.68
C MET A 140 13.25 -4.37 -16.44
N VAL A 141 12.30 -5.29 -16.62
CA VAL A 141 11.02 -5.00 -17.28
C VAL A 141 10.08 -4.40 -16.25
N SER A 142 9.45 -3.27 -16.58
CA SER A 142 8.61 -2.54 -15.62
C SER A 142 7.36 -1.92 -16.24
N GLY A 143 6.37 -1.69 -15.39
CA GLY A 143 5.20 -0.88 -15.70
C GLY A 143 4.74 -0.07 -14.49
N THR A 144 3.66 0.69 -14.67
CA THR A 144 3.10 1.57 -13.65
C THR A 144 1.61 1.35 -13.51
N ILE A 145 1.13 1.33 -12.27
CA ILE A 145 -0.28 1.41 -11.92
C ILE A 145 -0.49 2.77 -11.24
N GLU A 146 -1.21 3.66 -11.91
CA GLU A 146 -1.67 4.92 -11.34
C GLU A 146 -2.99 4.70 -10.61
N VAL A 147 -2.97 4.89 -9.29
CA VAL A 147 -4.15 4.87 -8.45
C VAL A 147 -4.66 6.31 -8.30
N THR A 148 -5.88 6.56 -8.73
CA THR A 148 -6.60 7.83 -8.53
C THR A 148 -7.70 7.71 -7.50
N GLN A 149 -8.26 8.85 -7.10
CA GLN A 149 -9.48 8.88 -6.29
C GLN A 149 -10.68 8.30 -7.03
#